data_AF-A0A3S1CZH7-F1
#
_entry.id   AF-A0A3S1CZH7-F1
#
_cell.length_a   1.000
_cell.length_b   1.000
_cell.length_c   1.000
_cell.angle_alpha   90.00
_cell.angle_beta   90.00
_cell.angle_gamma   90.00
#
_symmetry.space_group_name_H-M   'P 1'
#
loop_
_entity.id
_entity.type
_entity.pdbx_description
1 polymer ?
#
loop_
_entity_poly.entity_id
_entity_poly.type
_entity_poly.pdbx_seq_one_letter_code
_entity_poly.pdbx_strand_id
1 'polypeptide(L)'
;MLAPLVFAVISILYTLYRYFIKKEAYPLHYVPSTPKTIQRSWTEEALAVFAGNWQQVMGYTDYLSRHFDVENGDYKKVFRKTPFAWNGVIYETVNDLSVHLNDASDVAQMQFFLSVAETMRKEDALHYAPMTTAKGRIGVYVIDFSLTDGAAEDISREYVDVYEMPPLDTWIYIDSTLHLLYFWVPETFIPVVQDAADVTCSENICWLEDKEPDLIPLLKAAVLHT
;
A
#
# COMPACT_ATOMS: atom_id res chain seq x y z
N MET A 1 16.50 -13.05 34.41
CA MET A 1 16.81 -13.00 32.95
C MET A 1 16.74 -14.35 32.22
N LEU A 2 16.78 -15.51 32.88
CA LEU A 2 16.74 -16.82 32.21
C LEU A 2 15.35 -17.25 31.67
N ALA A 3 14.26 -16.78 32.27
CA ALA A 3 12.91 -17.19 31.91
C ALA A 3 12.48 -16.90 30.44
N PRO A 4 12.70 -15.71 29.86
CA PRO A 4 12.27 -15.43 28.49
C PRO A 4 13.04 -16.23 27.44
N LEU A 5 14.33 -16.50 27.66
CA LEU A 5 15.14 -17.33 26.77
C LEU A 5 14.65 -18.79 26.77
N VAL A 6 14.34 -19.33 27.95
CA VAL A 6 13.79 -20.69 28.08
C VAL A 6 12.43 -20.80 27.39
N PHE A 7 11.57 -19.79 27.52
CA PHE A 7 10.26 -19.77 26.86
C PHE A 7 10.40 -19.73 25.33
N ALA A 8 11.29 -18.88 24.79
CA ALA A 8 11.55 -18.81 23.35
C ALA A 8 12.07 -20.15 22.79
N VAL A 9 13.01 -20.80 23.49
CA VAL A 9 13.55 -22.11 23.09
C VAL A 9 12.47 -23.19 23.14
N ILE A 10 11.62 -23.21 24.18
CA ILE A 10 10.51 -24.17 24.28
C ILE A 10 9.52 -23.96 23.12
N SER A 11 9.17 -22.71 22.81
CA SER A 11 8.26 -22.40 21.70
C SER A 11 8.83 -22.82 20.35
N ILE A 12 10.12 -22.55 20.07
CA ILE A 12 10.79 -23.00 18.84
C ILE A 12 10.78 -24.52 18.75
N LEU A 13 11.20 -25.22 19.81
CA LEU A 13 11.23 -26.69 19.83
C LEU A 13 9.83 -27.29 19.69
N TYR A 14 8.80 -26.67 20.27
CA TYR A 14 7.42 -27.11 20.16
C TYR A 14 6.87 -26.95 18.75
N THR A 15 7.13 -25.80 18.10
CA THR A 15 6.76 -25.56 16.71
C THR A 15 7.46 -26.55 15.77
N LEU A 16 8.77 -26.76 15.94
CA LEU A 16 9.53 -27.75 15.17
C LEU A 16 9.03 -29.18 15.41
N TYR A 17 8.73 -29.56 16.66
CA TYR A 17 8.16 -30.87 17.01
C TYR A 17 6.80 -31.09 16.34
N ARG A 18 5.91 -30.10 16.38
CA ARG A 18 4.61 -30.19 15.71
C ARG A 18 4.75 -30.33 14.20
N TYR A 19 5.63 -29.54 13.59
CA TYR A 19 5.82 -29.49 12.15
C TYR A 19 6.49 -30.78 11.61
N PHE A 20 7.58 -31.22 12.23
CA PHE A 20 8.40 -32.33 11.72
C PHE A 20 8.01 -33.71 12.27
N ILE A 21 7.54 -33.81 13.53
CA ILE A 21 7.29 -35.12 14.17
C ILE A 21 5.81 -35.49 14.14
N LYS A 22 4.93 -34.60 14.59
CA LYS A 22 3.52 -34.98 14.78
C LYS A 22 2.77 -35.13 13.45
N LYS A 23 3.28 -34.55 12.35
CA LYS A 23 2.58 -34.44 11.05
C LYS A 23 1.10 -34.06 11.22
N GLU A 24 0.77 -33.34 12.30
CA GLU A 24 -0.47 -32.60 12.42
C GLU A 24 -0.28 -31.38 11.55
N ALA A 25 -0.25 -31.61 10.23
CA ALA A 25 -0.67 -30.59 9.31
C ALA A 25 -2.08 -30.25 9.80
N TYR A 26 -2.25 -29.08 10.41
CA TYR A 26 -3.50 -28.38 10.21
C TYR A 26 -3.70 -28.47 8.70
N PRO A 27 -4.79 -29.07 8.22
CA PRO A 27 -5.10 -28.93 6.81
C PRO A 27 -5.28 -27.43 6.64
N LEU A 28 -4.20 -26.76 6.25
CA LEU A 28 -4.28 -25.54 5.50
C LEU A 28 -4.99 -26.00 4.25
N HIS A 29 -6.32 -26.01 4.33
CA HIS A 29 -7.19 -25.89 3.19
C HIS A 29 -6.94 -24.48 2.66
N TYR A 30 -5.72 -24.24 2.18
CA TYR A 30 -5.43 -23.21 1.22
C TYR A 30 -6.18 -23.68 -0.02
N VAL A 31 -7.43 -23.25 -0.10
CA VAL A 31 -8.14 -23.19 -1.36
C VAL A 31 -7.49 -21.96 -2.00
N PRO A 32 -6.61 -22.12 -3.00
CA PRO A 32 -6.17 -20.97 -3.77
C PRO A 32 -7.45 -20.30 -4.22
N SER A 33 -7.71 -19.08 -3.78
CA SER A 33 -8.78 -18.31 -4.38
C SER A 33 -8.38 -18.21 -5.84
N THR A 34 -9.10 -18.89 -6.73
CA THR A 34 -8.97 -18.59 -8.14
C THR A 34 -9.14 -17.08 -8.23
N PRO A 35 -8.19 -16.33 -8.81
CA PRO A 35 -8.31 -14.89 -8.92
C PRO A 35 -9.64 -14.65 -9.63
N LYS A 36 -10.66 -14.24 -8.88
CA LYS A 36 -11.93 -13.90 -9.49
C LYS A 36 -11.59 -12.67 -10.30
N THR A 37 -11.56 -12.80 -11.61
CA THR A 37 -11.51 -11.65 -12.50
C THR A 37 -12.71 -10.79 -12.11
N ILE A 38 -12.44 -9.66 -11.45
CA ILE A 38 -13.50 -8.79 -10.97
C ILE A 38 -14.00 -8.03 -12.18
N GLN A 39 -15.03 -8.55 -12.84
CA GLN A 39 -15.73 -7.79 -13.87
C GLN A 39 -16.61 -6.74 -13.18
N ARG A 40 -16.09 -5.52 -13.06
CA ARG A 40 -16.87 -4.35 -12.68
C ARG A 40 -16.94 -3.35 -13.83
N SER A 41 -18.05 -2.64 -13.91
CA SER A 41 -18.18 -1.48 -14.75
C SER A 41 -17.77 -0.23 -13.97
N TRP A 42 -16.72 0.44 -14.41
CA TRP A 42 -16.38 1.77 -13.92
C TRP A 42 -17.36 2.82 -14.47
N THR A 43 -17.90 3.67 -13.61
CA THR A 43 -18.71 4.82 -14.06
C THR A 43 -17.78 5.93 -14.56
N GLU A 44 -18.28 6.79 -15.46
CA GLU A 44 -17.52 7.96 -15.93
C GLU A 44 -17.10 8.88 -14.78
N GLU A 45 -17.98 9.05 -13.77
CA GLU A 45 -17.69 9.82 -12.56
C GLU A 45 -16.54 9.22 -11.76
N ALA A 46 -16.55 7.90 -11.51
CA ALA A 46 -15.48 7.23 -10.77
C ALA A 46 -14.14 7.31 -11.52
N LEU A 47 -14.16 7.16 -12.86
CA LEU A 47 -12.97 7.34 -13.69
C LEU A 47 -12.42 8.77 -13.63
N ALA A 48 -13.30 9.77 -13.64
CA ALA A 48 -12.90 11.17 -13.54
C ALA A 48 -12.27 11.49 -12.18
N VAL A 49 -12.88 11.01 -11.08
CA VAL A 49 -12.31 11.15 -9.72
C VAL A 49 -10.95 10.46 -9.64
N PHE A 50 -10.85 9.21 -10.11
CA PHE A 50 -9.60 8.47 -10.13
C PHE A 50 -8.51 9.21 -10.91
N ALA A 51 -8.81 9.64 -12.14
CA ALA A 51 -7.85 10.33 -13.01
C ALA A 51 -7.36 11.64 -12.40
N GLY A 52 -8.27 12.45 -11.85
CA GLY A 52 -7.92 13.71 -11.18
C GLY A 52 -7.06 13.49 -9.93
N ASN A 53 -7.35 12.46 -9.13
CA ASN A 53 -6.52 12.08 -7.98
C ASN A 53 -5.15 11.55 -8.42
N TRP A 54 -5.11 10.75 -9.47
CA TRP A 54 -3.87 10.20 -10.01
C TRP A 54 -2.92 11.31 -10.48
N GLN A 55 -3.43 12.31 -11.20
CA GLN A 55 -2.64 13.49 -11.61
C GLN A 55 -2.06 14.26 -10.42
N GLN A 56 -2.85 14.46 -9.36
CA GLN A 56 -2.39 15.12 -8.13
C GLN A 56 -1.28 14.32 -7.45
N VAL A 57 -1.47 13.00 -7.30
CA VAL A 57 -0.48 12.11 -6.67
C VAL A 57 0.81 12.07 -7.48
N MET A 58 0.75 12.03 -8.82
CA MET A 58 1.95 12.06 -9.67
C MET A 58 2.76 13.34 -9.45
N GLY A 59 2.12 14.51 -9.47
CA GLY A 59 2.80 15.78 -9.25
C GLY A 59 3.37 15.91 -7.83
N TYR A 60 2.60 15.47 -6.83
CA TYR A 60 3.03 15.53 -5.42
C TYR A 60 4.19 14.58 -5.13
N THR A 61 4.14 13.34 -5.60
CA THR A 61 5.21 12.36 -5.40
C THR A 61 6.48 12.70 -6.19
N ASP A 62 6.38 13.30 -7.38
CA ASP A 62 7.55 13.89 -8.06
C ASP A 62 8.22 14.96 -7.20
N TYR A 63 7.43 15.89 -6.66
CA TYR A 63 7.92 16.94 -5.79
C TYR A 63 8.63 16.38 -4.54
N LEU A 64 8.01 15.41 -3.86
CA LEU A 64 8.58 14.80 -2.65
C LEU A 64 9.87 14.02 -2.92
N SER A 65 10.02 13.42 -4.12
CA SER A 65 11.15 12.56 -4.46
C SER A 65 12.26 13.23 -5.30
N ARG A 66 12.09 14.50 -5.69
CA ARG A 66 13.00 15.22 -6.61
C ARG A 66 14.48 15.21 -6.20
N HIS A 67 14.75 15.10 -4.91
CA HIS A 67 16.11 15.08 -4.35
C HIS A 67 16.39 13.81 -3.54
N PHE A 68 15.63 12.75 -3.79
CA PHE A 68 15.81 11.49 -3.09
C PHE A 68 17.10 10.79 -3.56
N ASP A 69 17.95 10.44 -2.60
CA ASP A 69 19.13 9.61 -2.84
C ASP A 69 18.69 8.14 -2.81
N VAL A 70 18.71 7.46 -3.96
CA VAL A 70 18.27 6.07 -4.08
C VAL A 70 19.19 5.11 -3.31
N GLU A 71 20.46 5.43 -3.19
CA GLU A 71 21.45 4.54 -2.57
C GLU A 71 21.39 4.63 -1.05
N ASN A 72 21.33 5.87 -0.52
CA ASN A 72 21.46 6.15 0.92
C ASN A 72 20.22 6.80 1.55
N GLY A 73 19.19 7.09 0.76
CA GLY A 73 17.99 7.77 1.22
C GLY A 73 17.15 6.92 2.16
N ASP A 74 16.45 7.60 3.04
CA ASP A 74 15.51 7.00 3.97
C ASP A 74 14.15 6.83 3.28
N TYR A 75 13.92 5.64 2.70
CA TYR A 75 12.69 5.27 2.00
C TYR A 75 11.45 5.37 2.92
N LYS A 76 11.61 5.20 4.24
CA LYS A 76 10.54 5.40 5.20
C LYS A 76 9.97 6.82 5.15
N LYS A 77 10.83 7.81 4.92
CA LYS A 77 10.49 9.24 5.11
C LYS A 77 10.08 9.97 3.85
N VAL A 78 10.31 9.42 2.65
CA VAL A 78 10.09 10.16 1.39
C VAL A 78 8.61 10.47 1.14
N PHE A 79 7.72 9.50 1.39
CA PHE A 79 6.28 9.59 1.10
C PHE A 79 5.39 9.46 2.35
N ARG A 80 5.89 9.95 3.49
CA ARG A 80 5.13 10.05 4.75
C ARG A 80 5.15 11.49 5.24
N LYS A 81 4.66 12.40 4.42
CA LYS A 81 4.67 13.85 4.63
C LYS A 81 3.30 14.43 4.93
N THR A 82 2.21 13.70 4.68
CA THR A 82 0.85 14.09 5.08
C THR A 82 0.65 13.86 6.58
N PRO A 83 0.71 14.90 7.44
CA PRO A 83 0.21 14.81 8.80
C PRO A 83 -1.29 14.57 8.82
N PHE A 84 -1.78 13.94 9.88
CA PHE A 84 -3.21 13.86 10.16
C PHE A 84 -3.46 14.00 11.65
N ALA A 85 -4.62 14.54 12.00
CA ALA A 85 -5.09 14.57 13.38
C ALA A 85 -6.07 13.43 13.62
N TRP A 86 -5.80 12.59 14.63
CA TRP A 86 -6.73 11.56 15.08
C TRP A 86 -6.97 11.70 16.59
N ASN A 87 -8.23 11.83 17.00
CA ASN A 87 -8.63 12.08 18.39
C ASN A 87 -7.90 13.27 19.05
N GLY A 88 -7.66 14.35 18.28
CA GLY A 88 -7.00 15.57 18.77
C GLY A 88 -5.48 15.47 18.89
N VAL A 89 -4.87 14.37 18.48
CA VAL A 89 -3.41 14.20 18.40
C VAL A 89 -2.98 14.31 16.94
N ILE A 90 -1.98 15.15 16.67
CA ILE A 90 -1.37 15.27 15.34
C ILE A 90 -0.29 14.20 15.22
N TYR A 91 -0.36 13.43 14.14
CA TYR A 91 0.63 12.44 13.77
C TYR A 91 1.40 12.96 12.58
N GLU A 92 2.73 13.02 12.73
CA GLU A 92 3.62 13.47 11.66
C GLU A 92 3.74 12.42 10.56
N THR A 93 3.59 11.13 10.91
CA THR A 93 3.52 10.03 9.95
C THR A 93 2.46 8.99 10.35
N VAL A 94 1.81 8.37 9.37
CA VAL A 94 0.82 7.29 9.57
C VAL A 94 1.41 6.09 10.31
N ASN A 95 2.73 5.90 10.26
CA ASN A 95 3.41 4.79 10.93
C ASN A 95 3.77 5.07 12.40
N ASP A 96 3.79 6.32 12.88
CA ASP A 96 4.14 6.63 14.28
C ASP A 96 3.09 6.18 15.28
N LEU A 97 1.87 6.02 14.78
CA LEU A 97 0.92 5.12 15.40
C LEU A 97 1.03 3.81 14.65
N SER A 98 1.22 2.74 15.40
CA SER A 98 0.47 1.53 15.17
C SER A 98 -1.04 1.82 15.24
N VAL A 99 -1.59 2.72 14.40
CA VAL A 99 -2.98 2.61 13.99
C VAL A 99 -2.95 1.30 13.27
N HIS A 100 -3.41 0.28 13.96
CA HIS A 100 -3.75 -0.97 13.37
C HIS A 100 -4.87 -0.68 12.37
N LEU A 101 -4.53 -0.12 11.21
CA LEU A 101 -5.36 -0.16 10.01
C LEU A 101 -5.70 -1.62 9.68
N ASN A 102 -4.91 -2.55 10.23
CA ASN A 102 -5.15 -4.00 10.30
C ASN A 102 -6.17 -4.50 11.33
N ASP A 103 -6.93 -3.64 12.01
CA ASP A 103 -8.32 -4.03 12.32
C ASP A 103 -9.21 -3.98 11.05
N ALA A 104 -8.57 -3.83 9.87
CA ALA A 104 -8.79 -4.43 8.54
C ALA A 104 -10.22 -4.48 8.01
N SER A 105 -11.11 -3.68 8.60
CA SER A 105 -12.53 -3.64 8.25
C SER A 105 -13.05 -2.22 8.11
N ASP A 106 -12.27 -1.21 8.52
CA ASP A 106 -12.73 0.16 8.43
C ASP A 106 -12.22 0.85 7.17
N VAL A 107 -12.74 0.39 6.04
CA VAL A 107 -12.63 1.09 4.75
C VAL A 107 -13.02 2.56 4.89
N ALA A 108 -13.95 2.91 5.80
CA ALA A 108 -14.33 4.30 6.02
C ALA A 108 -13.19 5.11 6.68
N GLN A 109 -12.41 4.49 7.56
CA GLN A 109 -11.19 5.11 8.11
C GLN A 109 -10.14 5.36 7.02
N MET A 110 -9.91 4.40 6.11
CA MET A 110 -9.00 4.61 4.99
C MET A 110 -9.51 5.70 4.04
N GLN A 111 -10.82 5.75 3.77
CA GLN A 111 -11.44 6.84 3.01
C GLN A 111 -11.25 8.21 3.68
N PHE A 112 -11.35 8.26 5.01
CA PHE A 112 -11.02 9.47 5.76
C PHE A 112 -9.56 9.90 5.52
N PHE A 113 -8.60 8.99 5.65
CA PHE A 113 -7.19 9.31 5.40
C PHE A 113 -6.92 9.75 3.97
N LEU A 114 -7.54 9.09 2.98
CA LEU A 114 -7.45 9.50 1.58
C LEU A 114 -7.96 10.94 1.41
N SER A 115 -9.10 11.30 2.04
CA SER A 115 -9.65 12.65 1.96
C SER A 115 -8.74 13.72 2.58
N VAL A 116 -8.01 13.36 3.66
CA VAL A 116 -7.00 14.24 4.27
C VAL A 116 -5.83 14.44 3.31
N ALA A 117 -5.31 13.36 2.74
CA ALA A 117 -4.21 13.43 1.78
C ALA A 117 -4.59 14.23 0.52
N GLU A 118 -5.81 14.07 0.01
CA GLU A 118 -6.32 14.89 -1.10
C GLU A 118 -6.40 16.37 -0.75
N THR A 119 -6.87 16.71 0.45
CA THR A 119 -6.97 18.11 0.90
C THR A 119 -5.58 18.73 0.98
N MET A 120 -4.63 18.04 1.61
CA MET A 120 -3.25 18.49 1.73
C MET A 120 -2.59 18.67 0.37
N ARG A 121 -2.74 17.71 -0.54
CA ARG A 121 -2.23 17.83 -1.91
C ARG A 121 -2.79 19.06 -2.62
N LYS A 122 -4.08 19.37 -2.47
CA LYS A 122 -4.69 20.57 -3.08
C LYS A 122 -4.13 21.87 -2.50
N GLU A 123 -3.87 21.91 -1.19
CA GLU A 123 -3.23 23.07 -0.54
C GLU A 123 -1.78 23.25 -1.01
N ASP A 124 -1.05 22.15 -1.16
CA ASP A 124 0.34 22.14 -1.63
C ASP A 124 0.48 22.24 -3.16
N ALA A 125 -0.62 22.26 -3.92
CA ALA A 125 -0.61 22.32 -5.39
C ALA A 125 0.12 23.54 -5.96
N LEU A 126 0.39 24.56 -5.15
CA LEU A 126 1.25 25.70 -5.53
C LEU A 126 2.72 25.28 -5.76
N HIS A 127 3.16 24.17 -5.17
CA HIS A 127 4.56 23.72 -5.19
C HIS A 127 4.86 22.69 -6.27
N TYR A 128 3.83 22.13 -6.91
CA TYR A 128 4.00 21.10 -7.94
C TYR A 128 3.01 21.29 -9.09
N ALA A 129 3.47 21.09 -10.32
CA ALA A 129 2.59 21.07 -11.47
C ALA A 129 1.90 19.71 -11.56
N PRO A 130 0.61 19.65 -11.97
CA PRO A 130 0.03 18.41 -12.43
C PRO A 130 0.91 17.84 -13.55
N MET A 131 1.58 16.73 -13.30
CA MET A 131 2.54 16.16 -14.24
C MET A 131 1.91 15.02 -15.03
N THR A 132 1.87 15.16 -16.34
CA THR A 132 1.47 14.09 -17.27
C THR A 132 2.66 13.27 -17.76
N THR A 133 3.89 13.68 -17.43
CA THR A 133 5.13 13.03 -17.90
C THR A 133 5.87 12.23 -16.82
N ALA A 134 5.36 12.24 -15.58
CA ALA A 134 5.93 11.41 -14.52
C ALA A 134 5.80 9.93 -14.91
N LYS A 135 6.91 9.19 -14.79
CA LYS A 135 6.94 7.75 -15.07
C LYS A 135 6.72 6.99 -13.77
N GLY A 136 6.00 5.87 -13.87
CA GLY A 136 5.67 5.03 -12.73
C GLY A 136 4.61 4.00 -13.07
N ARG A 137 4.12 3.31 -12.05
CA ARG A 137 3.08 2.27 -12.16
C ARG A 137 2.02 2.47 -11.08
N ILE A 138 0.81 2.00 -11.35
CA ILE A 138 -0.26 1.94 -10.35
C ILE A 138 -0.21 0.56 -9.68
N GLY A 139 0.00 0.55 -8.37
CA GLY A 139 -0.17 -0.63 -7.54
C GLY A 139 -1.60 -0.75 -7.02
N VAL A 140 -1.99 -1.97 -6.68
CA VAL A 140 -3.26 -2.32 -6.04
C VAL A 140 -2.94 -3.08 -4.75
N TYR A 141 -3.48 -2.59 -3.64
CA TYR A 141 -3.39 -3.20 -2.31
C TYR A 141 -4.77 -3.72 -1.88
N VAL A 142 -4.84 -4.97 -1.41
CA VAL A 142 -6.07 -5.61 -0.90
C VAL A 142 -6.18 -5.35 0.61
N ILE A 143 -7.18 -4.57 1.03
CA ILE A 143 -7.27 -4.01 2.39
C ILE A 143 -7.46 -5.07 3.48
N ASP A 144 -8.19 -6.14 3.18
CA ASP A 144 -8.58 -7.14 4.19
C ASP A 144 -7.60 -8.31 4.33
N PHE A 145 -6.44 -8.23 3.66
CA PHE A 145 -5.54 -9.36 3.55
C PHE A 145 -4.10 -8.88 3.74
N SER A 146 -3.49 -9.22 4.87
CA SER A 146 -2.12 -8.83 5.21
C SER A 146 -1.53 -9.82 6.20
N LEU A 147 -0.24 -10.13 6.08
CA LEU A 147 0.50 -10.91 7.07
C LEU A 147 1.55 -10.01 7.74
N THR A 148 1.43 -9.84 9.05
CA THR A 148 2.40 -9.08 9.86
C THR A 148 3.62 -9.90 10.25
N ASP A 149 4.49 -10.17 9.28
CA ASP A 149 5.80 -10.80 9.53
C ASP A 149 6.99 -9.83 9.39
N GLY A 150 6.77 -8.63 8.84
CA GLY A 150 7.77 -7.59 8.62
C GLY A 150 8.73 -7.87 7.45
N ALA A 151 8.53 -8.94 6.68
CA ALA A 151 9.42 -9.29 5.56
C ALA A 151 9.36 -8.24 4.44
N ALA A 152 8.14 -7.81 4.07
CA ALA A 152 7.93 -6.79 3.04
C ALA A 152 8.46 -5.41 3.48
N GLU A 153 8.32 -5.07 4.76
CA GLU A 153 8.86 -3.83 5.33
C GLU A 153 10.40 -3.82 5.23
N ASP A 154 11.06 -4.89 5.66
CA ASP A 154 12.53 -4.99 5.63
C ASP A 154 13.08 -4.95 4.18
N ILE A 155 12.52 -5.77 3.28
CA ILE A 155 13.04 -5.85 1.90
C ILE A 155 12.82 -4.55 1.12
N SER A 156 11.72 -3.85 1.37
CA SER A 156 11.40 -2.58 0.71
C SER A 156 12.07 -1.36 1.37
N ARG A 157 12.96 -1.58 2.36
CA ARG A 157 13.61 -0.51 3.13
C ARG A 157 12.60 0.40 3.82
N GLU A 158 11.53 -0.16 4.36
CA GLU A 158 10.40 0.55 4.99
C GLU A 158 9.60 1.44 4.02
N TYR A 159 9.66 1.18 2.71
CA TYR A 159 8.76 1.84 1.76
C TYR A 159 7.32 1.46 2.06
N VAL A 160 6.99 0.16 2.09
CA VAL A 160 5.75 -0.32 2.72
C VAL A 160 5.96 -0.47 4.22
N ASP A 161 4.88 -0.42 5.00
CA ASP A 161 4.96 -0.63 6.45
C ASP A 161 4.93 -2.12 6.83
N VAL A 162 4.95 -2.41 8.13
CA VAL A 162 4.82 -3.76 8.70
C VAL A 162 3.53 -4.50 8.28
N TYR A 163 2.55 -3.78 7.75
CA TYR A 163 1.28 -4.29 7.25
C TYR A 163 1.25 -4.42 5.72
N GLU A 164 2.38 -4.22 5.06
CA GLU A 164 2.51 -4.27 3.60
C GLU A 164 1.79 -3.11 2.90
N MET A 165 1.38 -2.08 3.66
CA MET A 165 0.59 -0.98 3.15
C MET A 165 1.48 0.12 2.56
N PRO A 166 1.14 0.68 1.38
CA PRO A 166 1.90 1.74 0.76
C PRO A 166 1.74 3.09 1.51
N PRO A 167 2.69 4.02 1.39
CA PRO A 167 2.62 5.31 2.07
C PRO A 167 1.39 6.15 1.64
N LEU A 168 0.74 6.83 2.58
CA LEU A 168 -0.49 7.61 2.34
C LEU A 168 -0.34 8.67 1.22
N ASP A 169 0.83 9.28 1.09
CA ASP A 169 1.09 10.28 0.04
C ASP A 169 0.92 9.71 -1.39
N THR A 170 0.98 8.39 -1.54
CA THR A 170 0.88 7.67 -2.81
C THR A 170 -0.54 7.22 -3.15
N TRP A 171 -1.51 7.35 -2.25
CA TRP A 171 -2.86 6.81 -2.44
C TRP A 171 -3.67 7.63 -3.45
N ILE A 172 -4.30 6.91 -4.39
CA ILE A 172 -5.08 7.48 -5.51
C ILE A 172 -6.59 7.35 -5.22
N TYR A 173 -7.04 6.13 -4.91
CA TYR A 173 -8.46 5.79 -4.87
C TYR A 173 -8.70 4.57 -3.99
N ILE A 174 -9.87 4.50 -3.35
CA ILE A 174 -10.32 3.32 -2.60
C ILE A 174 -11.64 2.85 -3.17
N ASP A 175 -11.68 1.59 -3.62
CA ASP A 175 -12.93 0.89 -3.90
C ASP A 175 -13.40 0.18 -2.63
N SER A 176 -14.42 0.75 -1.99
CA SER A 176 -15.01 0.19 -0.78
C SER A 176 -15.83 -1.07 -0.99
N THR A 177 -16.25 -1.36 -2.23
CA THR A 177 -17.01 -2.57 -2.55
C THR A 177 -16.08 -3.77 -2.70
N LEU A 178 -14.89 -3.54 -3.24
CA LEU A 178 -13.89 -4.57 -3.49
C LEU A 178 -12.77 -4.59 -2.45
N HIS A 179 -12.76 -3.61 -1.54
CA HIS A 179 -11.74 -3.44 -0.51
C HIS A 179 -10.34 -3.32 -1.15
N LEU A 180 -10.25 -2.50 -2.20
CA LEU A 180 -9.02 -2.27 -2.95
C LEU A 180 -8.55 -0.82 -2.78
N LEU A 181 -7.28 -0.65 -2.47
CA LEU A 181 -6.57 0.61 -2.48
C LEU A 181 -5.69 0.69 -3.74
N TYR A 182 -5.84 1.76 -4.51
CA TYR A 182 -4.98 2.08 -5.65
C TYR A 182 -3.94 3.11 -5.23
N PHE A 183 -2.69 2.88 -5.57
CA PHE A 183 -1.59 3.77 -5.21
C PHE A 183 -0.58 3.93 -6.34
N TRP A 184 0.11 5.06 -6.37
CA TRP A 184 1.10 5.38 -7.39
C TRP A 184 2.52 5.06 -6.92
N VAL A 185 3.33 4.46 -7.79
CA VAL A 185 4.74 4.18 -7.54
C VAL A 185 5.57 4.87 -8.61
N PRO A 186 6.32 5.94 -8.28
CA PRO A 186 7.23 6.55 -9.25
C PRO A 186 8.29 5.55 -9.73
N GLU A 187 8.78 5.72 -10.96
CA GLU A 187 9.67 4.75 -11.65
C GLU A 187 10.85 4.29 -10.78
N THR A 188 11.48 5.23 -10.05
CA THR A 188 12.61 4.97 -9.16
C THR A 188 12.30 4.02 -7.99
N PHE A 189 11.04 3.94 -7.57
CA PHE A 189 10.59 3.11 -6.44
C PHE A 189 9.94 1.79 -6.87
N ILE A 190 9.77 1.55 -8.17
CA ILE A 190 9.19 0.29 -8.67
C ILE A 190 9.97 -0.94 -8.16
N PRO A 191 11.33 -0.97 -8.20
CA PRO A 191 12.07 -2.15 -7.73
C PRO A 191 11.79 -2.50 -6.27
N VAL A 192 11.80 -1.50 -5.36
CA VAL A 192 11.57 -1.77 -3.93
C VAL A 192 10.14 -2.21 -3.61
N VAL A 193 9.15 -1.76 -4.39
CA VAL A 193 7.76 -2.21 -4.26
C VAL A 193 7.59 -3.61 -4.85
N GLN A 194 8.25 -3.92 -5.96
CA GLN A 194 8.25 -5.27 -6.54
C GLN A 194 8.87 -6.27 -5.56
N ASP A 195 10.01 -5.92 -4.94
CA ASP A 195 10.68 -6.78 -3.96
C ASP A 195 9.76 -7.06 -2.75
N ALA A 196 9.01 -6.06 -2.27
CA ALA A 196 7.98 -6.27 -1.24
C ALA A 196 6.87 -7.22 -1.72
N ALA A 197 6.31 -6.98 -2.91
CA ALA A 197 5.25 -7.82 -3.46
C ALA A 197 5.71 -9.29 -3.64
N ASP A 198 6.97 -9.51 -4.01
CA ASP A 198 7.54 -10.84 -4.25
C ASP A 198 7.75 -11.66 -2.95
N VAL A 199 7.99 -11.00 -1.81
CA VAL A 199 8.14 -11.68 -0.51
C VAL A 199 6.84 -11.81 0.26
N THR A 200 5.83 -11.01 -0.09
CA THR A 200 4.51 -11.06 0.54
C THR A 200 3.79 -12.36 0.19
N CYS A 201 3.62 -13.23 1.18
CA CYS A 201 2.92 -14.50 0.98
C CYS A 201 1.38 -14.34 0.85
N SER A 202 0.85 -13.16 1.16
CA SER A 202 -0.57 -12.84 1.06
C SER A 202 -0.99 -12.40 -0.35
N GLU A 203 -0.04 -12.12 -1.26
CA GLU A 203 -0.34 -11.59 -2.60
C GLU A 203 -1.29 -10.36 -2.57
N ASN A 204 -1.24 -9.56 -1.50
CA ASN A 204 -2.10 -8.39 -1.32
C ASN A 204 -1.62 -7.16 -2.10
N ILE A 205 -0.35 -7.12 -2.51
CA ILE A 205 0.22 -6.12 -3.42
C ILE A 205 0.33 -6.72 -4.82
N CYS A 206 -0.26 -6.06 -5.81
CA CYS A 206 -0.10 -6.41 -7.22
C CYS A 206 -0.12 -5.17 -8.11
N TRP A 207 0.23 -5.31 -9.38
CA TRP A 207 0.15 -4.21 -10.34
C TRP A 207 -1.22 -4.12 -11.00
N LEU A 208 -1.64 -2.90 -11.34
CA LEU A 208 -2.94 -2.67 -11.96
C LEU A 208 -3.10 -3.42 -13.29
N GLU A 209 -2.05 -3.50 -14.11
CA GLU A 209 -2.04 -4.24 -15.38
C GLU A 209 -2.30 -5.72 -15.21
N ASP A 210 -1.92 -6.30 -14.08
CA ASP A 210 -2.13 -7.72 -13.79
C ASP A 210 -3.53 -7.95 -13.21
N LYS A 211 -4.03 -6.99 -12.42
CA LYS A 211 -5.31 -7.09 -11.69
C LYS A 211 -6.53 -6.67 -12.50
N GLU A 212 -6.45 -5.53 -13.19
CA GLU A 212 -7.51 -4.90 -13.98
C GLU A 212 -6.95 -4.33 -15.30
N PRO A 213 -6.48 -5.17 -16.24
CA PRO A 213 -5.86 -4.70 -17.50
C PRO A 213 -6.77 -3.79 -18.33
N ASP A 214 -8.09 -4.01 -18.27
CA ASP A 214 -9.09 -3.24 -19.01
C ASP A 214 -9.27 -1.80 -18.46
N LEU A 215 -8.85 -1.53 -17.22
CA LEU A 215 -8.96 -0.20 -16.62
C LEU A 215 -7.91 0.77 -17.20
N ILE A 216 -6.73 0.28 -17.57
CA ILE A 216 -5.64 1.11 -18.09
C ILE A 216 -6.05 1.98 -19.29
N PRO A 217 -6.66 1.44 -20.36
CA PRO A 217 -7.09 2.29 -21.48
C PRO A 217 -8.16 3.31 -21.06
N LEU A 218 -9.05 2.97 -20.12
CA LEU A 218 -10.08 3.88 -19.62
C LEU A 218 -9.46 5.05 -18.84
N LEU A 219 -8.51 4.77 -17.95
CA LEU A 219 -7.80 5.81 -17.20
C LEU A 219 -6.99 6.72 -18.13
N LYS A 220 -6.31 6.16 -19.13
CA LYS A 220 -5.58 6.95 -20.13
C LYS A 220 -6.52 7.88 -20.91
N ALA A 221 -7.70 7.41 -21.27
CA ALA A 221 -8.70 8.26 -21.92
C ALA A 221 -9.18 9.38 -20.99
N ALA A 222 -9.50 9.07 -19.72
CA ALA A 222 -9.96 10.05 -18.74
C ALA A 222 -8.92 11.15 -18.45
N VAL A 223 -7.64 10.78 -18.33
CA VAL A 223 -6.52 11.71 -18.11
C VAL A 223 -6.32 12.67 -19.29
N LEU A 224 -6.64 12.27 -20.53
CA LEU A 224 -6.54 13.14 -21.70
C LEU A 224 -7.68 14.15 -21.82
N HIS A 225 -8.78 13.94 -21.08
CA HIS A 225 -9.96 14.80 -21.10
C HIS A 225 -10.05 15.75 -19.88
N THR A 226 -9.10 15.65 -18.95
CA THR A 226 -8.96 16.53 -17.77
C THR A 226 -7.95 17.62 -18.03
#